data_AF-A0A9P7SGZ9-F1
#
_entry.id   AF-A0A9P7SGZ9-F1
#
_cell.length_a   1.000
_cell.length_b   1.000
_cell.length_c   1.000
_cell.angle_alpha   90.00
_cell.angle_beta   90.00
_cell.angle_gamma   90.00
#
_symmetry.space_group_name_H-M   'P 1'
#
loop_
_entity.id
_entity.type
_entity.pdbx_description
1 polymer ?
#
loop_
_entity_poly.entity_id
_entity_poly.type
_entity_poly.pdbx_seq_one_letter_code
_entity_poly.pdbx_strand_id
1 'polypeptide(L)'
;MELPTIASLALYGAIALFNIISLGLLAYAVNSWGSSFFYRSWSPSSVNFMLFNTIWTFLVLIYLLVIPRFAATLYLSIVAVGLLAITTIFWFAGSIALAAFLGVGNCEGSGFCSVYRAAQAATAFGFFIWIMFTVLLVFALLGVWGHGVKGRANADTAGTQMSSQPGVQAQPEV
;
A
#
# COMPACT_ATOMS: atom_id res chain seq x y z
N MET A 1 -13.10 1.62 -13.20
CA MET A 1 -13.16 0.15 -13.32
C MET A 1 -12.84 -0.38 -11.94
N GLU A 2 -13.85 -0.74 -11.16
CA GLU A 2 -13.65 -1.16 -9.78
C GLU A 2 -13.20 -2.62 -9.78
N LEU A 3 -12.11 -2.93 -9.06
CA LEU A 3 -11.71 -4.31 -8.82
C LEU A 3 -12.89 -5.04 -8.15
N PRO A 4 -13.27 -6.25 -8.62
CA PRO A 4 -14.29 -7.02 -7.92
C PRO A 4 -13.84 -7.20 -6.46
N THR A 5 -14.76 -6.98 -5.52
CA THR A 5 -14.49 -6.96 -4.08
C THR A 5 -13.73 -8.20 -3.60
N ILE A 6 -14.02 -9.35 -4.20
CA ILE A 6 -13.33 -10.62 -3.96
C ILE A 6 -11.84 -10.54 -4.32
N ALA A 7 -11.48 -9.92 -5.45
CA ALA A 7 -10.09 -9.76 -5.86
C ALA A 7 -9.32 -8.82 -4.91
N SER A 8 -9.92 -7.72 -4.48
CA SER A 8 -9.31 -6.81 -3.51
C SER A 8 -9.07 -7.50 -2.16
N LEU A 9 -10.04 -8.29 -1.68
CA LEU A 9 -9.89 -9.08 -0.45
C LEU A 9 -8.80 -10.16 -0.58
N ALA A 10 -8.74 -10.85 -1.72
CA ALA A 10 -7.68 -11.82 -1.99
C ALA A 10 -6.30 -11.15 -1.99
N LEU A 11 -6.19 -9.96 -2.58
CA LEU A 11 -4.94 -9.20 -2.60
C LEU A 11 -4.52 -8.75 -1.21
N TYR A 12 -5.45 -8.24 -0.38
CA TYR A 12 -5.16 -7.89 1.01
C TYR A 12 -4.72 -9.11 1.83
N GLY A 13 -5.33 -10.27 1.60
CA GLY A 13 -4.92 -11.52 2.22
C GLY A 13 -3.52 -11.96 1.81
N ALA A 14 -3.18 -11.87 0.52
CA ALA A 14 -1.85 -12.17 0.01
C ALA A 14 -0.79 -11.20 0.56
N ILE A 15 -1.08 -9.90 0.61
CA ILE A 15 -0.22 -8.90 1.23
C ILE A 15 -0.01 -9.24 2.71
N ALA A 16 -1.07 -9.54 3.46
CA ALA A 16 -0.97 -9.89 4.87
C ALA A 16 -0.08 -11.11 5.09
N LEU A 17 -0.24 -12.17 4.27
CA LEU A 17 0.57 -13.37 4.33
C LEU A 17 2.06 -13.07 4.10
N PHE A 18 2.38 -12.37 3.00
CA PHE A 18 3.77 -12.02 2.70
C PHE A 18 4.36 -11.05 3.71
N ASN A 19 3.54 -10.18 4.31
CA ASN A 19 3.96 -9.27 5.36
C ASN A 19 4.33 -10.03 6.65
N ILE A 20 3.53 -11.04 7.05
CA ILE A 20 3.84 -11.91 8.19
C ILE A 20 5.15 -12.67 7.96
N ILE A 21 5.33 -13.23 6.76
CA ILE A 21 6.56 -13.92 6.38
C ILE A 21 7.74 -12.93 6.49
N SER A 22 7.63 -11.76 5.87
CA SER A 22 8.67 -10.72 5.92
C SER A 22 9.00 -10.29 7.35
N LEU A 23 7.99 -10.11 8.22
CA LEU A 23 8.19 -9.79 9.64
C LEU A 23 9.04 -10.85 10.34
N GLY A 24 8.77 -12.14 10.11
CA GLY A 24 9.55 -13.23 10.69
C GLY A 24 11.00 -13.24 10.22
N LEU A 25 11.23 -13.10 8.92
CA LEU A 25 12.59 -13.05 8.36
C LEU A 25 13.37 -11.83 8.84
N LEU A 26 12.73 -10.66 8.89
CA LEU A 26 13.36 -9.41 9.33
C LEU A 26 13.61 -9.39 10.83
N ALA A 27 12.69 -9.93 11.66
CA ALA A 27 12.91 -10.06 13.10
C ALA A 27 14.09 -11.00 13.41
N TYR A 28 14.18 -12.13 12.71
CA TYR A 28 15.32 -13.03 12.80
C TYR A 28 16.62 -12.33 12.40
N ALA A 29 16.57 -11.53 11.32
CA ALA A 29 17.71 -10.77 10.84
C ALA A 29 18.20 -9.71 11.84
N VAL A 30 17.29 -8.92 12.42
CA VAL A 30 17.58 -7.93 13.46
C VAL A 30 18.19 -8.60 14.69
N ASN A 31 17.59 -9.68 15.18
CA ASN A 31 18.12 -10.39 16.35
C ASN A 31 19.52 -10.93 16.10
N SER A 32 19.74 -11.56 14.94
CA SER A 32 21.01 -12.22 14.63
C SER A 32 22.14 -11.23 14.36
N TRP A 33 21.87 -10.13 13.64
CA TRP A 33 22.86 -9.07 13.44
C TRP A 33 23.09 -8.25 14.72
N GLY A 34 22.05 -7.99 15.51
CA GLY A 34 22.17 -7.35 16.81
C GLY A 34 23.00 -8.16 17.82
N SER A 35 22.94 -9.49 17.80
CA SER A 35 23.77 -10.34 18.67
C SER A 35 25.20 -10.57 18.16
N SER A 36 25.55 -10.02 17.00
CA SER A 36 26.84 -10.28 16.35
C SER A 36 27.96 -9.37 16.88
N PHE A 37 29.10 -9.96 17.25
CA PHE A 37 30.31 -9.24 17.70
C PHE A 37 30.79 -8.19 16.67
N PHE A 38 30.63 -8.46 15.38
CA PHE A 38 30.98 -7.56 14.28
C PHE A 38 30.16 -6.27 14.22
N TYR A 39 28.91 -6.32 14.69
CA TYR A 39 27.97 -5.21 14.59
C TYR A 39 27.80 -4.46 15.91
N ARG A 40 28.63 -4.75 16.94
CA ARG A 40 28.67 -4.02 18.23
C ARG A 40 27.28 -3.77 18.85
N SER A 41 26.34 -4.70 18.71
CA SER A 41 24.96 -4.58 19.17
C SER A 41 24.02 -3.68 18.35
N TRP A 42 24.34 -3.36 17.10
CA TRP A 42 23.54 -2.50 16.22
C TRP A 42 23.12 -3.22 14.94
N SER A 43 21.81 -3.28 14.66
CA SER A 43 21.31 -3.84 13.41
C SER A 43 21.41 -2.82 12.26
N PRO A 44 21.65 -3.25 11.00
CA PRO A 44 21.68 -2.36 9.85
C PRO A 44 20.39 -1.54 9.70
N SER A 45 20.51 -0.24 9.41
CA SER A 45 19.37 0.68 9.31
C SER A 45 18.35 0.25 8.24
N SER A 46 18.82 -0.32 7.12
CA SER A 46 17.95 -0.86 6.06
C SER A 46 17.03 -1.99 6.56
N VAL A 47 17.55 -2.87 7.43
CA VAL A 47 16.79 -4.00 8.00
C VAL A 47 15.76 -3.47 9.01
N ASN A 48 16.15 -2.51 9.85
CA ASN A 48 15.24 -1.87 10.81
C ASN A 48 14.10 -1.11 10.11
N PHE A 49 14.41 -0.41 9.01
CA PHE A 49 13.39 0.28 8.20
C PHE A 49 12.41 -0.73 7.58
N MET A 50 12.90 -1.85 7.07
CA MET A 50 12.04 -2.92 6.57
C MET A 50 11.17 -3.53 7.67
N LEU A 51 11.70 -3.73 8.87
CA LEU A 51 10.92 -4.17 10.02
C LEU A 51 9.81 -3.16 10.36
N PHE A 52 10.13 -1.87 10.42
CA PHE A 52 9.13 -0.80 10.59
C PHE A 52 8.04 -0.89 9.51
N ASN A 53 8.44 -1.10 8.25
CA ASN A 53 7.52 -1.17 7.14
C ASN A 53 6.51 -2.33 7.27
N THR A 54 6.91 -3.46 7.87
CA THR A 54 5.97 -4.55 8.16
C THR A 54 4.90 -4.16 9.17
N ILE A 55 5.27 -3.43 10.22
CA ILE A 55 4.36 -2.93 11.26
C ILE A 55 3.42 -1.87 10.65
N TRP A 56 3.98 -0.93 9.90
CA TRP A 56 3.23 0.07 9.14
C TRP A 56 2.17 -0.57 8.24
N THR A 57 2.55 -1.64 7.54
CA THR A 57 1.64 -2.35 6.63
C THR A 57 0.46 -2.98 7.35
N PHE A 58 0.64 -3.51 8.57
CA PHE A 58 -0.50 -3.97 9.37
C PHE A 58 -1.47 -2.84 9.70
N LEU A 59 -0.98 -1.66 10.07
CA LEU A 59 -1.82 -0.49 10.34
C LEU A 59 -2.62 -0.09 9.10
N VAL A 60 -1.97 -0.08 7.93
CA VAL A 60 -2.62 0.23 6.65
C VAL A 60 -3.68 -0.82 6.30
N LEU A 61 -3.39 -2.10 6.47
CA LEU A 61 -4.37 -3.17 6.21
C LEU A 61 -5.58 -3.08 7.16
N ILE A 62 -5.35 -2.79 8.45
CA ILE A 62 -6.44 -2.57 9.42
C ILE A 62 -7.31 -1.39 8.96
N TYR A 63 -6.70 -0.27 8.57
CA TYR A 63 -7.44 0.88 8.05
C TYR A 63 -8.28 0.52 6.81
N LEU A 64 -7.68 -0.19 5.83
CA LEU A 64 -8.34 -0.56 4.58
C LEU A 64 -9.44 -1.62 4.75
N LEU A 65 -9.34 -2.51 5.74
CA LEU A 65 -10.33 -3.57 5.99
C LEU A 65 -11.46 -3.12 6.92
N VAL A 66 -11.15 -2.33 7.95
CA VAL A 66 -12.11 -1.98 9.02
C VAL A 66 -12.98 -0.78 8.62
N ILE A 67 -12.38 0.28 8.07
CA ILE A 67 -13.10 1.52 7.76
C ILE A 67 -14.28 1.31 6.79
N PRO A 68 -14.13 0.65 5.62
CA PRO A 68 -15.25 0.48 4.70
C PRO A 68 -16.36 -0.43 5.23
N ARG A 69 -16.07 -1.29 6.23
CA ARG A 69 -17.07 -2.18 6.84
C ARG A 69 -17.88 -1.54 7.97
N PHE A 70 -17.28 -0.61 8.72
CA PHE A 70 -17.90 -0.05 9.91
C PHE A 70 -18.31 1.42 9.79
N ALA A 71 -17.67 2.20 8.91
CA ALA A 71 -17.88 3.63 8.86
C ALA A 71 -17.75 4.19 7.43
N ALA A 72 -18.72 3.85 6.56
CA ALA A 72 -18.80 4.39 5.20
C ALA A 72 -18.77 5.92 5.16
N THR A 73 -19.32 6.58 6.18
CA THR A 73 -19.36 8.06 6.32
C THR A 73 -18.00 8.69 6.67
N LEU A 74 -17.05 7.90 7.21
CA LEU A 74 -15.69 8.34 7.55
C LEU A 74 -14.63 7.88 6.54
N TYR A 75 -15.04 7.17 5.48
CA TYR A 75 -14.13 6.74 4.43
C TYR A 75 -13.72 7.94 3.57
N LEU A 76 -12.61 8.56 3.95
CA LEU A 76 -11.93 9.55 3.13
C LEU A 76 -11.14 8.83 2.04
N SER A 77 -11.74 8.69 0.87
CA SER A 77 -11.11 8.05 -0.29
C SER A 77 -9.72 8.61 -0.62
N ILE A 78 -9.51 9.92 -0.37
CA ILE A 78 -8.21 10.59 -0.51
C ILE A 78 -7.14 10.05 0.48
N VAL A 79 -7.54 9.73 1.71
CA VAL A 79 -6.65 9.20 2.74
C VAL A 79 -6.25 7.77 2.41
N ALA A 80 -7.19 6.95 1.94
CA ALA A 80 -6.90 5.60 1.47
C ALA A 80 -5.87 5.60 0.33
N VAL A 81 -6.04 6.48 -0.67
CA VAL A 81 -5.06 6.65 -1.76
C VAL A 81 -3.70 7.11 -1.22
N GLY A 82 -3.68 8.07 -0.30
CA GLY A 82 -2.45 8.54 0.35
C GLY A 82 -1.71 7.42 1.09
N LEU A 83 -2.41 6.61 1.87
CA LEU A 83 -1.84 5.46 2.58
C LEU A 83 -1.28 4.42 1.61
N LEU A 84 -1.98 4.13 0.52
CA LEU A 84 -1.48 3.24 -0.53
C LEU A 84 -0.21 3.79 -1.18
N ALA A 85 -0.15 5.08 -1.48
CA ALA A 85 1.00 5.73 -2.09
C ALA A 85 2.23 5.70 -1.17
N ILE A 86 2.06 6.10 0.09
CA ILE A 86 3.13 6.08 1.10
C ILE A 86 3.68 4.66 1.27
N THR A 87 2.78 3.68 1.43
CA THR A 87 3.16 2.28 1.63
C THR A 87 3.89 1.72 0.41
N THR A 88 3.45 2.07 -0.79
CA THR A 88 4.14 1.70 -2.04
C THR A 88 5.57 2.24 -2.04
N ILE A 89 5.77 3.51 -1.70
CA ILE A 89 7.10 4.13 -1.66
C ILE A 89 7.98 3.47 -0.59
N PHE A 90 7.43 3.18 0.59
CA PHE A 90 8.18 2.54 1.67
C PHE A 90 8.66 1.14 1.29
N TRP A 91 7.81 0.30 0.72
CA TRP A 91 8.21 -1.03 0.25
C TRP A 91 9.23 -0.96 -0.89
N PHE A 92 9.10 -0.02 -1.83
CA PHE A 92 10.06 0.16 -2.91
C PHE A 92 11.44 0.58 -2.38
N ALA A 93 11.48 1.67 -1.62
CA ALA A 93 12.71 2.23 -1.07
C ALA A 93 13.39 1.25 -0.10
N GLY A 94 12.61 0.58 0.75
CA GLY A 94 13.11 -0.41 1.70
C GLY A 94 13.70 -1.63 0.99
N SER A 95 13.04 -2.13 -0.06
CA SER A 95 13.52 -3.29 -0.83
C SER A 95 14.84 -2.98 -1.54
N ILE A 96 14.95 -1.80 -2.15
CA ILE A 96 16.19 -1.38 -2.82
C ILE A 96 17.31 -1.14 -1.79
N ALA A 97 17.01 -0.48 -0.67
CA ALA A 97 18.01 -0.23 0.38
C ALA A 97 18.54 -1.54 0.99
N LEU A 98 17.68 -2.55 1.16
CA LEU A 98 18.10 -3.86 1.64
C LEU A 98 18.89 -4.63 0.57
N ALA A 99 18.45 -4.58 -0.69
CA ALA A 99 19.20 -5.18 -1.80
C ALA A 99 20.60 -4.59 -1.97
N ALA A 100 20.72 -3.26 -1.90
CA ALA A 100 21.98 -2.54 -1.99
C ALA A 100 22.91 -2.86 -0.81
N PHE A 101 22.34 -3.04 0.38
CA PHE A 101 23.11 -3.45 1.57
C PHE A 101 23.64 -4.88 1.44
N LEU A 102 22.84 -5.82 0.92
CA LEU A 102 23.23 -7.22 0.78
C LEU A 102 24.26 -7.44 -0.33
N GLY A 103 24.18 -6.67 -1.41
CA GLY A 103 25.06 -6.81 -2.57
C GLY A 103 25.01 -8.19 -3.23
N VAL A 104 26.01 -8.49 -4.07
CA VAL A 104 26.16 -9.76 -4.81
C VAL A 104 26.98 -10.82 -4.05
N GLY A 105 27.31 -10.58 -2.78
CA GLY A 105 28.21 -11.45 -2.01
C GLY A 105 27.55 -12.79 -1.66
N ASN A 106 28.15 -13.89 -2.10
CA ASN A 106 27.80 -15.22 -1.61
C ASN A 106 28.52 -15.46 -0.26
N CYS A 107 27.76 -15.76 0.80
CA CYS A 107 28.34 -16.19 2.06
C CYS A 107 28.89 -17.63 1.92
N GLU A 108 30.16 -17.74 1.55
CA GLU A 108 30.91 -19.00 1.59
C GLU A 108 31.45 -19.23 3.02
N GLY A 109 30.79 -20.09 3.80
CA GLY A 109 31.41 -20.75 4.96
C GLY A 109 31.27 -20.11 6.35
N SER A 110 30.63 -18.96 6.54
CA SER A 110 30.43 -18.38 7.89
C SER A 110 29.03 -18.65 8.46
N GLY A 111 28.90 -18.77 9.79
CA GLY A 111 27.63 -18.98 10.51
C GLY A 111 26.57 -17.89 10.28
N PHE A 112 26.94 -16.77 9.64
CA PHE A 112 26.06 -15.66 9.27
C PHE A 112 25.34 -15.86 7.92
N CYS A 113 25.65 -16.94 7.19
CA CYS A 113 25.06 -17.23 5.87
C CYS A 113 23.53 -17.38 5.92
N SER A 114 22.99 -17.96 7.01
CA SER A 114 21.54 -18.10 7.21
C SER A 114 20.82 -16.74 7.23
N VAL A 115 21.43 -15.75 7.89
CA VAL A 115 20.85 -14.40 8.05
C VAL A 115 20.88 -13.63 6.73
N TYR A 116 21.98 -13.73 5.98
CA TYR A 116 22.07 -13.13 4.65
C TYR A 116 21.04 -13.71 3.68
N ARG A 117 20.86 -15.04 3.67
CA ARG A 117 19.83 -15.70 2.85
C ARG A 117 18.42 -15.28 3.27
N ALA A 118 18.18 -15.15 4.57
CA ALA A 118 16.90 -14.66 5.09
C ALA A 118 16.63 -13.22 4.63
N ALA A 119 17.62 -12.33 4.68
CA ALA A 119 17.47 -10.95 4.22
C ALA A 119 17.30 -10.84 2.69
N GLN A 120 17.95 -11.72 1.90
CA GLN A 120 17.73 -11.82 0.46
C GLN A 120 16.29 -12.27 0.15
N ALA A 121 15.79 -13.28 0.86
CA ALA A 121 14.40 -13.71 0.73
C ALA A 121 13.42 -12.59 1.15
N ALA A 122 13.68 -11.89 2.26
CA ALA A 122 12.88 -10.74 2.69
C ALA A 122 12.86 -9.62 1.65
N THR A 123 13.97 -9.39 0.94
CA THR A 123 14.05 -8.44 -0.17
C THR A 123 13.10 -8.83 -1.31
N ALA A 124 13.07 -10.11 -1.69
CA ALA A 124 12.18 -10.62 -2.73
C ALA A 124 10.70 -10.49 -2.34
N PHE A 125 10.35 -10.88 -1.11
CA PHE A 125 8.98 -10.67 -0.60
C PHE A 125 8.61 -9.19 -0.53
N GLY A 126 9.55 -8.31 -0.20
CA GLY A 126 9.35 -6.87 -0.22
C GLY A 126 8.95 -6.34 -1.60
N PHE A 127 9.60 -6.81 -2.67
CA PHE A 127 9.21 -6.45 -4.04
C PHE A 127 7.84 -7.01 -4.43
N PHE A 128 7.47 -8.23 -4.02
CA PHE A 128 6.13 -8.75 -4.27
C PHE A 128 5.05 -7.91 -3.58
N ILE A 129 5.28 -7.51 -2.33
CA ILE A 129 4.37 -6.62 -1.60
C ILE A 129 4.29 -5.25 -2.28
N TRP A 130 5.43 -4.71 -2.73
CA TRP A 130 5.47 -3.47 -3.51
C TRP A 130 4.60 -3.52 -4.78
N ILE A 131 4.71 -4.61 -5.56
CA ILE A 131 3.89 -4.79 -6.77
C ILE A 131 2.40 -4.79 -6.41
N MET A 132 2.00 -5.54 -5.38
CA MET A 132 0.60 -5.60 -4.97
C MET A 132 0.05 -4.26 -4.51
N PHE A 133 0.82 -3.49 -3.72
CA PHE A 133 0.43 -2.14 -3.34
C PHE A 133 0.38 -1.17 -4.52
N THR A 134 1.30 -1.29 -5.48
CA THR A 134 1.29 -0.50 -6.71
C THR A 134 0.03 -0.79 -7.53
N VAL A 135 -0.34 -2.05 -7.67
CA VAL A 135 -1.57 -2.47 -8.34
C VAL A 135 -2.78 -1.82 -7.65
N LEU A 136 -2.90 -1.94 -6.33
CA LEU A 136 -3.99 -1.30 -5.56
C LEU A 136 -4.02 0.21 -5.75
N LEU A 137 -2.86 0.87 -5.71
CA LEU A 137 -2.74 2.31 -5.88
C LEU A 137 -3.22 2.74 -7.27
N VAL A 138 -2.79 2.05 -8.33
CA VAL A 138 -3.20 2.37 -9.70
C VAL A 138 -4.72 2.22 -9.85
N PHE A 139 -5.30 1.13 -9.36
CA PHE A 139 -6.75 0.95 -9.42
C PHE A 139 -7.50 1.99 -8.59
N ALA A 140 -6.99 2.36 -7.41
CA ALA A 140 -7.59 3.41 -6.59
C ALA A 140 -7.55 4.78 -7.29
N LEU A 141 -6.43 5.14 -7.93
CA LEU A 141 -6.29 6.36 -8.72
C LEU A 141 -7.25 6.39 -9.92
N LEU A 142 -7.33 5.29 -10.66
CA LEU A 142 -8.27 5.16 -11.79
C LEU A 142 -9.73 5.25 -11.34
N GLY A 143 -10.07 4.73 -10.16
CA GLY A 143 -11.40 4.85 -9.56
C GLY A 143 -11.78 6.30 -9.26
N VAL A 144 -10.89 7.05 -8.60
CA VAL A 144 -11.10 8.47 -8.28
C VAL A 144 -11.23 9.30 -9.55
N TRP A 145 -10.38 9.06 -10.54
CA TRP A 145 -10.40 9.83 -11.78
C TRP A 145 -11.65 9.56 -12.64
N GLY A 146 -12.10 8.31 -12.70
CA GLY A 146 -13.33 7.93 -13.43
C GLY A 146 -14.61 8.54 -12.84
N HIS A 147 -14.69 8.70 -11.51
CA HIS A 147 -15.82 9.37 -10.85
C HIS A 147 -15.84 10.88 -11.11
N GLY A 148 -14.68 11.54 -11.15
CA GLY A 148 -14.56 12.97 -11.45
C GLY A 148 -14.98 13.33 -12.88
N VAL A 149 -14.75 12.45 -13.86
CA VAL A 149 -15.17 12.67 -15.25
C VAL A 149 -16.69 12.50 -15.42
N LYS A 150 -17.31 11.50 -14.78
CA LYS A 150 -18.77 11.32 -14.79
C LYS A 150 -19.52 12.44 -14.05
N GLY A 151 -18.97 12.96 -12.95
CA GLY A 151 -19.57 14.07 -12.22
C GLY A 151 -19.64 15.37 -13.04
N ARG A 152 -18.62 15.64 -13.88
CA ARG A 152 -18.62 16.80 -14.79
C ARG A 152 -19.64 16.68 -15.92
N ALA A 153 -19.75 15.51 -16.55
CA ALA A 153 -20.74 15.30 -17.61
C ALA A 153 -22.19 15.49 -17.14
N ASN A 154 -22.50 15.13 -15.89
CA ASN A 154 -23.82 15.34 -15.30
C ASN A 154 -24.07 16.82 -14.93
N ALA A 155 -23.03 17.57 -14.52
CA ALA A 155 -23.15 19.00 -14.23
C ALA A 155 -23.41 19.81 -15.52
N ASP A 156 -22.78 19.45 -16.63
CA ASP A 156 -22.98 20.08 -17.94
C ASP A 156 -24.39 19.81 -18.49
N THR A 157 -24.92 18.60 -18.26
CA THR A 157 -26.29 18.23 -18.65
C THR A 157 -27.34 18.94 -17.79
N ALA A 158 -27.12 19.08 -16.48
CA ALA A 158 -28.01 19.82 -15.58
C ALA A 158 -28.04 21.33 -15.89
N GLY A 159 -26.89 21.93 -16.23
CA GLY A 159 -26.81 23.33 -16.66
C GLY A 159 -27.55 23.59 -17.98
N THR A 160 -27.50 22.62 -18.92
CA THR A 160 -28.21 22.73 -20.20
C THR A 160 -29.73 22.64 -20.01
N GLN A 161 -30.23 21.76 -19.13
CA GLN A 161 -31.65 21.62 -18.80
C GLN A 161 -32.24 22.87 -18.10
N MET A 162 -31.45 23.58 -17.28
CA MET A 162 -31.89 24.85 -16.66
C MET A 162 -31.99 26.00 -17.65
N SER A 163 -31.15 26.02 -18.69
CA SER A 163 -31.21 27.04 -19.74
C SER A 163 -32.37 26.83 -20.73
N SER A 164 -32.93 25.62 -20.79
CA SER A 164 -34.02 25.26 -21.70
C SER A 164 -35.41 25.28 -21.06
N GLN A 165 -35.59 25.81 -19.84
CA GLN A 165 -36.93 26.02 -19.27
C GLN A 165 -37.46 27.40 -19.72
N PRO A 166 -38.29 27.48 -20.77
CA PRO A 166 -38.80 28.74 -21.24
C PRO A 166 -39.94 29.13 -20.31
N GLY A 167 -39.77 30.23 -19.59
CA GLY A 167 -40.86 31.03 -19.00
C GLY A 167 -41.88 30.26 -18.14
N VAL A 168 -41.75 30.42 -16.82
CA VAL A 168 -42.91 30.44 -15.94
C VAL A 168 -43.92 31.44 -16.52
N GLN A 169 -44.93 30.94 -17.25
CA GLN A 169 -46.07 31.75 -17.64
C GLN A 169 -46.92 31.93 -16.39
N ALA A 170 -46.80 33.13 -15.83
CA ALA A 170 -47.78 33.67 -14.90
C ALA A 170 -49.17 33.56 -15.54
N GLN A 171 -50.09 32.90 -14.85
CA GLN A 171 -51.51 32.92 -15.19
C GLN A 171 -52.26 33.59 -14.02
N PRO A 172 -53.05 34.64 -14.27
CA PRO A 172 -53.61 35.48 -13.22
C PRO A 172 -54.84 34.84 -12.58
N GLU A 173 -55.06 35.21 -11.32
CA GLU A 173 -56.32 35.09 -10.58
C GLU A 173 -57.53 35.46 -11.44
N VAL A 174 -58.55 34.58 -11.41
CA VAL A 174 -60.00 34.91 -11.32
C VAL A 174 -60.76 33.69 -10.81
#